data_AF-A0A936FTZ9-F1
#
_entry.id   AF-A0A936FTZ9-F1
#
_cell.length_a   1.000
_cell.length_b   1.000
_cell.length_c   1.000
_cell.angle_alpha   90.00
_cell.angle_beta   90.00
_cell.angle_gamma   90.00
#
_symmetry.space_group_name_H-M   'P 1'
#
loop_
_entity.id
_entity.type
_entity.pdbx_description
1 polymer ?
#
loop_
_entity_poly.entity_id
_entity_poly.type
_entity_poly.pdbx_seq_one_letter_code
_entity_poly.pdbx_strand_id
1 'polypeptide(L)'
;MGKNQRFLENLSVGALVQDPRDPKIMYLGTGEGYPNADAVRGVGIFKSTDGGNTWTLLPSTKKLNNFAFVQRLVFNPITNALFAATSTGLYRTNDGGVTWSKAILSSKIFDLEWSPAGYMLASSASSIFRLTNADSTTFTNLTNGANSGFIKNLARVEFNVCKNIHM
;
A
#
# COMPACT_ATOMS: atom_id res chain seq x y z
N MET A 1 15.65 33.36 -14.93
CA MET A 1 14.30 33.18 -14.35
C MET A 1 13.92 31.70 -14.51
N GLY A 2 14.41 30.83 -13.64
CA GLY A 2 14.16 29.38 -13.71
C GLY A 2 13.30 28.97 -12.52
N LYS A 3 12.07 28.52 -12.78
CA LYS A 3 11.10 28.19 -11.74
C LYS A 3 11.67 27.11 -10.83
N ASN A 4 11.71 27.38 -9.53
CA ASN A 4 11.78 26.37 -8.46
C ASN A 4 10.58 25.43 -8.62
N GLN A 5 10.68 24.43 -9.51
CA GLN A 5 9.70 23.36 -9.60
C GLN A 5 9.84 22.54 -8.32
N ARG A 6 8.85 22.67 -7.43
CA ARG A 6 8.71 21.77 -6.30
C ARG A 6 8.57 20.36 -6.86
N PHE A 7 9.61 19.56 -6.66
CA PHE A 7 9.73 18.19 -7.16
C PHE A 7 8.57 17.30 -6.72
N LEU A 8 8.07 17.54 -5.51
CA LEU A 8 6.89 16.91 -4.95
C LEU A 8 5.84 17.98 -4.70
N GLU A 9 4.66 17.83 -5.32
CA GLU A 9 3.50 18.69 -5.08
C GLU A 9 2.91 18.51 -3.66
N ASN A 10 3.36 17.49 -2.92
CA ASN A 10 2.90 17.16 -1.59
C ASN A 10 4.05 16.59 -0.73
N LEU A 11 4.18 17.06 0.50
CA LEU A 11 5.22 16.60 1.45
C LEU A 11 4.73 15.50 2.39
N SER A 12 3.42 15.23 2.43
CA SER A 12 2.86 14.10 3.18
C SER A 12 3.10 12.82 2.39
N VAL A 13 4.14 12.10 2.79
CA VAL A 13 4.52 10.81 2.22
C VAL A 13 4.17 9.72 3.23
N GLY A 14 3.21 8.87 2.89
CA GLY A 14 2.76 7.77 3.74
C GLY A 14 3.45 6.45 3.46
N ALA A 15 4.02 6.27 2.26
CA ALA A 15 4.66 5.02 1.86
C ALA A 15 5.80 5.24 0.86
N LEU A 16 6.84 4.43 0.97
CA LEU A 16 7.92 4.29 -0.01
C LEU A 16 8.24 2.80 -0.17
N VAL A 17 8.35 2.33 -1.40
CA VAL A 17 8.76 0.95 -1.68
C VAL A 17 9.65 0.91 -2.92
N GLN A 18 10.64 0.03 -2.89
CA GLN A 18 11.52 -0.27 -4.02
C GLN A 18 11.10 -1.60 -4.65
N ASP A 19 11.13 -1.67 -5.98
CA ASP A 19 10.88 -2.92 -6.69
C ASP A 19 11.99 -3.92 -6.35
N PRO A 20 11.66 -5.13 -5.85
CA PRO A 20 12.66 -6.11 -5.44
C PRO A 20 13.43 -6.72 -6.62
N ARG A 21 12.97 -6.52 -7.88
CA ARG A 21 13.60 -7.04 -9.09
C ARG A 21 14.45 -6.01 -9.81
N ASP A 22 14.13 -4.73 -9.65
CA ASP A 22 14.93 -3.63 -10.17
C ASP A 22 14.95 -2.45 -9.19
N PRO A 23 16.04 -2.26 -8.42
CA PRO A 23 16.11 -1.21 -7.41
C PRO A 23 16.04 0.21 -7.96
N LYS A 24 16.15 0.41 -9.29
CA LYS A 24 15.93 1.72 -9.90
C LYS A 24 14.45 2.09 -9.95
N ILE A 25 13.56 1.09 -9.92
CA ILE A 25 12.12 1.30 -9.91
C ILE A 25 11.67 1.46 -8.45
N MET A 26 11.06 2.60 -8.14
CA MET A 26 10.55 2.89 -6.80
C MET A 26 9.18 3.57 -6.88
N TYR A 27 8.38 3.41 -5.83
CA TYR A 27 7.05 4.00 -5.72
C TYR A 27 6.88 4.71 -4.38
N LEU A 28 6.26 5.89 -4.44
CA LEU A 28 6.04 6.76 -3.29
C LEU A 28 4.55 7.12 -3.22
N GLY A 29 3.90 6.75 -2.12
CA GLY A 29 2.49 7.06 -1.85
C GLY A 29 2.35 8.31 -0.99
N THR A 30 1.40 9.18 -1.35
CA THR A 30 1.16 10.44 -0.61
C THR A 30 -0.13 10.43 0.19
N GLY A 31 -0.19 11.32 1.18
CA GLY A 31 -1.32 11.58 2.04
C GLY A 31 -1.24 10.88 3.40
N GLU A 32 -1.78 11.53 4.41
CA GLU A 32 -1.81 11.04 5.78
C GLU A 32 -3.10 10.24 6.00
N GLY A 33 -2.95 8.92 6.12
CA GLY A 33 -4.11 8.05 6.27
C GLY A 33 -4.83 8.16 7.60
N TYR A 34 -4.29 8.81 8.63
CA TYR A 34 -4.94 8.89 9.94
C TYR A 34 -5.93 10.06 10.00
N PRO A 35 -7.12 9.91 10.63
CA PRO A 35 -8.08 11.01 10.74
C PRO A 35 -7.75 11.89 11.96
N ASN A 36 -6.71 12.70 11.85
CA ASN A 36 -6.40 13.82 12.76
C ASN A 36 -6.79 15.16 12.11
N ALA A 37 -6.86 16.21 12.93
CA ALA A 37 -7.30 17.54 12.49
C ALA A 37 -6.39 18.16 11.42
N ASP A 38 -5.13 17.73 11.38
CA ASP A 38 -4.08 18.18 10.48
C ASP A 38 -3.78 17.21 9.32
N ALA A 39 -4.61 16.16 9.14
CA ALA A 39 -4.43 15.16 8.08
C ALA A 39 -4.29 15.80 6.70
N VAL A 40 -3.12 15.63 6.09
CA VAL A 40 -2.85 16.18 4.75
C VAL A 40 -3.29 15.21 3.68
N ARG A 41 -4.19 15.67 2.81
CA ARG A 41 -4.64 14.91 1.64
C ARG A 41 -3.51 14.78 0.62
N GLY A 42 -3.25 13.57 0.16
CA GLY A 42 -2.28 13.22 -0.88
C GLY A 42 -2.72 13.61 -2.29
N VAL A 43 -1.79 13.49 -3.24
CA VAL A 43 -2.03 13.72 -4.68
C VAL A 43 -1.99 12.44 -5.52
N GLY A 44 -1.66 11.29 -4.92
CA GLY A 44 -1.58 9.99 -5.57
C GLY A 44 -0.25 9.26 -5.30
N ILE A 45 0.16 8.43 -6.24
CA ILE A 45 1.40 7.64 -6.19
C ILE A 45 2.39 8.17 -7.23
N PHE A 46 3.59 8.48 -6.80
CA PHE A 46 4.73 8.79 -7.66
C PHE A 46 5.52 7.51 -7.97
N LYS A 47 6.13 7.47 -9.15
CA LYS A 47 7.06 6.43 -9.59
C LYS A 47 8.39 7.05 -9.98
N SER A 48 9.48 6.44 -9.56
CA SER A 48 10.82 6.68 -10.09
C SER A 48 11.27 5.48 -10.92
N THR A 49 12.08 5.73 -11.94
CA THR A 49 12.73 4.71 -12.78
C THR A 49 14.26 4.84 -12.80
N ASP A 50 14.81 5.71 -11.94
CA ASP A 50 16.21 6.09 -11.94
C ASP A 50 16.82 6.09 -10.51
N GLY A 51 16.25 5.27 -9.62
CA GLY A 51 16.74 5.10 -8.24
C GLY A 51 16.38 6.27 -7.33
N GLY A 52 15.29 6.97 -7.62
CA GLY A 52 14.77 8.07 -6.82
C GLY A 52 15.34 9.45 -7.17
N ASN A 53 16.15 9.56 -8.23
CA ASN A 53 16.68 10.85 -8.70
C ASN A 53 15.58 11.73 -9.29
N THR A 54 14.64 11.13 -10.03
CA THR A 54 13.43 11.78 -10.52
C THR A 54 12.18 10.97 -10.20
N TRP A 55 11.06 11.68 -9.98
CA TRP A 55 9.77 11.08 -9.66
C TRP A 55 8.67 11.66 -10.57
N THR A 56 7.82 10.79 -11.10
CA THR A 56 6.67 11.16 -11.93
C THR A 56 5.38 10.71 -11.25
N LEU A 57 4.41 11.62 -11.11
CA LEU A 57 3.09 11.28 -10.58
C LEU A 57 2.34 10.37 -11.57
N LEU A 58 1.88 9.20 -11.12
CA LEU A 58 1.15 8.26 -11.97
C LEU A 58 -0.21 8.84 -12.36
N PRO A 59 -0.50 9.02 -13.67
CA PRO A 59 -1.78 9.60 -14.13
C PRO A 59 -3.01 8.84 -13.62
N SER A 60 -2.90 7.51 -13.50
CA SER A 60 -3.95 6.61 -13.02
C SER A 60 -4.36 6.82 -11.55
N THR A 61 -3.59 7.61 -10.78
CA THR A 61 -3.86 7.88 -9.35
C THR A 61 -3.99 9.37 -9.04
N LYS A 62 -3.63 10.23 -9.99
CA LYS A 62 -3.48 11.68 -9.80
C LYS A 62 -4.78 12.32 -9.32
N LYS A 63 -4.75 12.85 -8.09
CA LYS A 63 -5.85 13.57 -7.42
C LYS A 63 -7.16 12.77 -7.38
N LEU A 64 -7.09 11.44 -7.43
CA LEU A 64 -8.25 10.58 -7.27
C LEU A 64 -8.52 10.34 -5.78
N ASN A 65 -9.79 10.39 -5.37
CA ASN A 65 -10.20 10.17 -3.99
C ASN A 65 -9.73 8.82 -3.42
N ASN A 66 -9.66 7.79 -4.27
CA ASN A 66 -9.23 6.46 -3.89
C ASN A 66 -7.74 6.36 -3.54
N PHE A 67 -6.92 7.31 -4.00
CA PHE A 67 -5.48 7.39 -3.75
C PHE A 67 -5.09 8.69 -3.03
N ALA A 68 -6.07 9.35 -2.40
CA ALA A 68 -5.83 10.55 -1.60
C ALA A 68 -5.07 10.25 -0.29
N PHE A 69 -5.03 8.98 0.13
CA PHE A 69 -4.40 8.53 1.36
C PHE A 69 -3.78 7.15 1.13
N VAL A 70 -2.52 7.13 0.69
CA VAL A 70 -1.77 5.88 0.42
C VAL A 70 -0.89 5.56 1.62
N GLN A 71 -1.32 4.59 2.43
CA GLN A 71 -0.75 4.29 3.74
C GLN A 71 0.38 3.27 3.69
N ARG A 72 0.33 2.34 2.73
CA ARG A 72 1.32 1.27 2.57
C ARG A 72 1.40 0.87 1.11
N LEU A 73 2.61 0.61 0.65
CA LEU A 73 2.90 0.03 -0.66
C LEU A 73 3.73 -1.23 -0.47
N VAL A 74 3.32 -2.33 -1.11
CA VAL A 74 4.00 -3.62 -0.96
C VAL A 74 4.05 -4.36 -2.29
N PHE A 75 5.24 -4.85 -2.67
CA PHE A 75 5.37 -5.77 -3.79
C PHE A 75 5.07 -7.20 -3.38
N ASN A 76 4.38 -7.89 -4.27
CA ASN A 76 4.34 -9.34 -4.28
C ASN A 76 5.70 -9.90 -4.70
N PRO A 77 6.38 -10.70 -3.86
CA PRO A 77 7.71 -11.20 -4.18
C PRO A 77 7.72 -12.16 -5.39
N ILE A 78 6.62 -12.85 -5.66
CA ILE A 78 6.53 -13.87 -6.72
C ILE A 78 6.00 -13.31 -8.05
N THR A 79 5.04 -12.38 -8.02
CA THR A 79 4.44 -11.84 -9.26
C THR A 79 4.92 -10.44 -9.62
N ASN A 80 5.59 -9.74 -8.69
CA ASN A 80 5.88 -8.30 -8.77
C ASN A 80 4.65 -7.39 -8.84
N ALA A 81 3.45 -7.92 -8.57
CA ALA A 81 2.27 -7.08 -8.42
C ALA A 81 2.50 -6.08 -7.26
N LEU A 82 2.17 -4.81 -7.48
CA LEU A 82 2.24 -3.79 -6.44
C LEU A 82 0.85 -3.61 -5.82
N PHE A 83 0.80 -3.63 -4.50
CA PHE A 83 -0.40 -3.37 -3.72
C PHE A 83 -0.30 -2.00 -3.05
N ALA A 84 -1.43 -1.28 -2.99
CA ALA A 84 -1.59 -0.01 -2.31
C ALA A 84 -2.73 -0.08 -1.30
N ALA A 85 -2.39 0.06 -0.02
CA ALA A 85 -3.35 0.24 1.06
C ALA A 85 -3.87 1.68 1.05
N THR A 86 -5.18 1.87 0.91
CA THR A 86 -5.79 3.19 0.88
C THR A 86 -6.96 3.34 1.85
N SER A 87 -7.48 4.54 1.98
CA SER A 87 -8.69 4.82 2.77
C SER A 87 -9.97 4.21 2.20
N THR A 88 -9.96 3.76 0.94
CA THR A 88 -11.15 3.25 0.24
C THR A 88 -11.05 1.79 -0.19
N GLY A 89 -9.93 1.12 0.10
CA GLY A 89 -9.73 -0.28 -0.24
C GLY A 89 -8.25 -0.69 -0.31
N LEU A 90 -8.06 -1.94 -0.69
CA LEU A 90 -6.77 -2.44 -1.18
C LEU A 90 -6.79 -2.39 -2.71
N TYR A 91 -5.81 -1.73 -3.31
CA TYR A 91 -5.65 -1.69 -4.76
C TYR A 91 -4.44 -2.50 -5.20
N ARG A 92 -4.51 -3.13 -6.38
CA ARG A 92 -3.45 -3.92 -7.00
C ARG A 92 -3.21 -3.46 -8.43
N THR A 93 -1.94 -3.36 -8.82
CA THR A 93 -1.50 -3.22 -10.20
C THR A 93 -0.55 -4.36 -10.58
N ASN A 94 -0.59 -4.80 -11.84
CA ASN A 94 0.35 -5.75 -12.42
C ASN A 94 1.18 -5.14 -13.56
N ASP A 95 0.94 -3.88 -13.90
CA ASP A 95 1.50 -3.18 -15.07
C ASP A 95 2.29 -1.93 -14.66
N GLY A 96 2.83 -1.94 -13.44
CA GLY A 96 3.65 -0.85 -12.93
C GLY A 96 2.86 0.44 -12.63
N GLY A 97 1.56 0.33 -12.41
CA GLY A 97 0.67 1.43 -12.03
C GLY A 97 -0.03 2.10 -13.21
N VAL A 98 -0.04 1.49 -14.41
CA VAL A 98 -0.84 1.98 -15.54
C VAL A 98 -2.33 1.76 -15.24
N THR A 99 -2.69 0.58 -14.73
CA THR A 99 -4.05 0.26 -14.28
C THR A 99 -4.05 -0.30 -12.85
N TRP A 100 -5.16 -0.07 -12.14
CA TRP A 100 -5.38 -0.54 -10.77
C TRP A 100 -6.74 -1.22 -10.64
N SER A 101 -6.75 -2.36 -9.96
CA SER A 101 -7.96 -3.11 -9.62
C SER A 101 -8.12 -3.17 -8.10
N LYS A 102 -9.37 -3.20 -7.60
CA LYS A 102 -9.62 -3.37 -6.16
C LYS A 102 -9.45 -4.85 -5.79
N ALA A 103 -8.60 -5.12 -4.81
CA ALA A 103 -8.44 -6.44 -4.18
C ALA A 103 -9.30 -6.58 -2.90
N ILE A 104 -9.58 -5.47 -2.20
CA ILE A 104 -10.54 -5.40 -1.08
C ILE A 104 -11.44 -4.17 -1.30
N LEU A 105 -12.75 -4.37 -1.33
CA LEU A 105 -13.70 -3.43 -1.94
C LEU A 105 -14.15 -2.25 -1.06
N SER A 106 -14.26 -2.45 0.26
CA SER A 106 -15.00 -1.54 1.16
C SER A 106 -14.42 -1.48 2.58
N SER A 107 -13.10 -1.37 2.68
CA SER A 107 -12.45 -1.14 3.98
C SER A 107 -11.24 -0.24 3.82
N LYS A 108 -11.06 0.69 4.77
CA LYS A 108 -9.78 1.38 4.91
C LYS A 108 -8.74 0.35 5.31
N ILE A 109 -7.71 0.22 4.50
CA ILE A 109 -6.61 -0.69 4.78
C ILE A 109 -5.50 0.11 5.44
N PHE A 110 -5.11 -0.29 6.65
CA PHE A 110 -4.09 0.41 7.40
C PHE A 110 -2.70 -0.09 7.06
N ASP A 111 -2.53 -1.41 7.04
CA ASP A 111 -1.23 -2.02 6.82
C ASP A 111 -1.35 -3.34 6.05
N LEU A 112 -0.24 -3.73 5.45
CA LEU A 112 -0.06 -4.91 4.62
C LEU A 112 1.35 -5.46 4.84
N GLU A 113 1.48 -6.77 5.01
CA GLU A 113 2.80 -7.39 5.11
C GLU A 113 2.80 -8.79 4.48
N TRP A 114 3.83 -9.06 3.68
CA TRP A 114 4.07 -10.41 3.16
C TRP A 114 4.79 -11.24 4.21
N SER A 115 4.22 -12.40 4.51
CA SER A 115 4.87 -13.42 5.31
C SER A 115 5.93 -14.16 4.47
N PRO A 116 7.09 -14.51 5.06
CA PRO A 116 8.04 -15.46 4.51
C PRO A 116 7.41 -16.82 4.15
N ALA A 117 6.29 -17.17 4.78
CA ALA A 117 5.52 -18.37 4.46
C ALA A 117 4.62 -18.25 3.22
N GLY A 118 4.70 -17.15 2.45
CA GLY A 118 4.07 -17.01 1.14
C GLY A 118 2.63 -16.50 1.13
N TYR A 119 2.13 -16.02 2.27
CA TYR A 119 0.81 -15.37 2.38
C TYR A 119 0.97 -13.88 2.69
N MET A 120 -0.07 -13.08 2.43
CA MET A 120 -0.13 -11.67 2.83
C MET A 120 -1.24 -11.46 3.85
N LEU A 121 -0.97 -10.64 4.87
CA LEU A 121 -2.00 -10.11 5.76
C LEU A 121 -2.32 -8.67 5.42
N ALA A 122 -3.58 -8.29 5.58
CA ALA A 122 -4.06 -6.93 5.44
C ALA A 122 -4.95 -6.56 6.62
N SER A 123 -4.78 -5.37 7.17
CA SER A 123 -5.56 -4.89 8.32
C SER A 123 -6.52 -3.79 7.92
N SER A 124 -7.67 -3.78 8.57
CA SER A 124 -8.60 -2.65 8.59
C SER A 124 -9.06 -2.35 10.01
N ALA A 125 -9.97 -1.40 10.19
CA ALA A 125 -10.54 -1.05 11.49
C ALA A 125 -11.39 -2.17 12.11
N SER A 126 -11.90 -3.08 11.28
CA SER A 126 -12.83 -4.12 11.73
C SER A 126 -12.42 -5.51 11.31
N SER A 127 -11.40 -5.66 10.46
CA SER A 127 -11.06 -6.95 9.90
C SER A 127 -9.57 -7.14 9.65
N ILE A 128 -9.16 -8.40 9.74
CA ILE A 128 -7.90 -8.87 9.20
C ILE A 128 -8.23 -9.77 8.02
N PHE A 129 -7.59 -9.50 6.90
CA PHE A 129 -7.73 -10.27 5.68
C PHE A 129 -6.44 -11.03 5.39
N ARG A 130 -6.57 -12.19 4.75
CA ARG A 130 -5.44 -13.00 4.30
C ARG A 130 -5.55 -13.30 2.82
N LEU A 131 -4.46 -13.07 2.10
CA LEU A 131 -4.22 -13.66 0.79
C LEU A 131 -3.44 -14.96 1.03
N THR A 132 -4.03 -16.11 0.67
CA THR A 132 -3.50 -17.42 1.08
C THR A 132 -2.13 -17.73 0.48
N ASN A 133 -1.93 -17.41 -0.80
CA ASN A 133 -0.70 -17.66 -1.55
C ASN A 133 -0.35 -16.46 -2.45
N ALA A 134 0.91 -16.39 -2.89
CA ALA A 134 1.42 -15.27 -3.68
C ALA A 134 0.79 -15.11 -5.07
N ASP A 135 0.24 -16.16 -5.66
CA ASP A 135 -0.45 -16.14 -6.95
C ASP A 135 -1.94 -15.80 -6.83
N SER A 136 -2.51 -15.90 -5.63
CA SER A 136 -3.92 -15.65 -5.39
C SER A 136 -4.32 -14.19 -5.68
N THR A 137 -5.59 -14.00 -6.02
CA THR A 137 -6.22 -12.70 -6.24
C THR A 137 -7.28 -12.39 -5.18
N THR A 138 -7.62 -13.36 -4.33
CA THR A 138 -8.78 -13.31 -3.44
C THR A 138 -8.36 -13.31 -1.98
N PHE A 139 -8.89 -12.34 -1.22
CA PHE A 139 -8.66 -12.22 0.21
C PHE A 139 -9.78 -12.88 1.02
N THR A 140 -9.41 -13.67 2.01
CA THR A 140 -10.32 -14.23 3.02
C THR A 140 -10.36 -13.33 4.24
N ASN A 141 -11.55 -12.99 4.74
CA ASN A 141 -11.71 -12.27 6.01
C ASN A 141 -11.54 -13.25 7.19
N LEU A 142 -10.51 -13.06 8.00
CA LEU A 142 -10.19 -13.91 9.16
C LEU A 142 -10.98 -13.54 10.43
N THR A 143 -11.64 -12.39 10.44
CA THR A 143 -12.42 -11.89 11.59
C THR A 143 -13.92 -12.20 11.50
N ASN A 144 -14.37 -12.81 10.39
CA ASN A 144 -15.73 -13.33 10.25
C ASN A 144 -15.79 -14.79 10.72
N GLY A 145 -16.71 -15.10 11.65
CA GLY A 145 -16.97 -16.47 12.12
C GLY A 145 -16.90 -16.64 13.66
N ALA A 146 -17.27 -17.84 14.12
CA ALA A 146 -17.42 -18.17 15.55
C ALA A 146 -16.09 -18.33 16.33
N ASN A 147 -14.94 -18.36 15.64
CA ASN A 147 -13.61 -18.57 16.22
C ASN A 147 -12.57 -17.58 15.66
N SER A 148 -12.90 -16.29 15.59
CA SER A 148 -11.87 -15.30 15.28
C SER A 148 -11.06 -15.01 16.55
N GLY A 149 -9.87 -15.61 16.70
CA GLY A 149 -8.92 -15.29 17.79
C GLY A 149 -8.39 -13.85 17.78
N PHE A 150 -8.96 -12.98 16.93
CA PHE A 150 -8.65 -11.57 16.82
C PHE A 150 -9.74 -10.73 17.48
N ILE A 151 -9.33 -9.73 18.24
CA ILE A 151 -10.23 -8.74 18.86
C ILE A 151 -10.94 -7.96 17.75
N LYS A 152 -12.24 -7.71 17.92
CA LYS A 152 -13.06 -6.90 17.00
C LYS A 152 -12.96 -5.42 17.38
N ASN A 153 -13.26 -4.51 16.44
CA ASN A 153 -13.24 -3.05 16.65
C ASN A 153 -11.85 -2.49 17.02
N LEU A 154 -10.84 -2.82 16.22
CA LEU A 154 -9.48 -2.31 16.41
C LEU A 154 -9.34 -0.93 15.76
N ALA A 155 -8.69 0.02 16.43
CA ALA A 155 -8.47 1.34 15.85
C ALA A 155 -7.48 1.30 14.66
N ARG A 156 -6.42 0.50 14.80
CA ARG A 156 -5.38 0.24 13.79
C ARG A 156 -4.64 -1.04 14.17
N VAL A 157 -4.25 -1.83 13.17
CA VAL A 157 -3.33 -2.96 13.34
C VAL A 157 -2.18 -2.77 12.37
N GLU A 158 -0.97 -2.86 12.88
CA GLU A 158 0.25 -2.88 12.09
C GLU A 158 0.86 -4.27 12.16
N PHE A 159 1.38 -4.73 11.03
CA PHE A 159 2.08 -5.99 10.93
C PHE A 159 3.58 -5.71 10.81
N ASN A 160 4.37 -6.47 11.55
CA ASN A 160 5.81 -6.53 11.33
C ASN A 160 6.18 -8.01 11.27
N VAL A 161 7.02 -8.36 10.31
CA VAL A 161 7.63 -9.69 10.28
C VAL A 161 9.10 -9.56 10.67
N CYS A 162 9.48 -10.25 11.74
CA CYS A 162 10.88 -10.44 12.06
C CYS A 162 11.45 -11.48 11.09
N LYS A 163 12.47 -11.10 10.31
CA LYS A 163 13.26 -12.08 9.56
C LYS A 163 14.12 -12.83 10.57
N ASN A 164 13.98 -14.15 10.64
CA ASN A 164 14.94 -14.96 11.39
C ASN A 164 16.32 -14.78 10.76
N ILE A 165 17.21 -14.08 11.46
CA ILE A 165 18.63 -14.04 11.13
C ILE A 165 19.18 -15.35 11.70
N HIS A 166 19.28 -16.38 10.87
CA HIS A 166 20.13 -17.52 11.22
C HIS A 166 21.58 -17.02 11.14
N MET A 167 22.22 -16.93 12.31
CA MET A 167 23.67 -16.77 12.46
C MET A 167 24.40 -18.03 12.01
#